data_AF-A0A946BIT3-F1
#
_entry.id   AF-A0A946BIT3-F1
#
_cell.length_a   1.000
_cell.length_b   1.000
_cell.length_c   1.000
_cell.angle_alpha   90.00
_cell.angle_beta   90.00
_cell.angle_gamma   90.00
#
_symmetry.space_group_name_H-M   'P 1'
#
loop_
_entity.id
_entity.type
_entity.pdbx_description
1 polymer ?
#
loop_
_entity_poly.entity_id
_entity_poly.type
_entity_poly.pdbx_seq_one_letter_code
_entity_poly.pdbx_strand_id
1 'polypeptide(L)'
;MAERSKIFEDHYQDYCRQIAAVDLAFIKDRLEIQVKNNIAQITFFNQIYQVSGHGIFDVNNEKADYVSCVILSKYILLCPDQLYLDADWCTFRDFKKESHFTNTNYLTSDTTQRIINHFSGRLADLKTACGKINGADQQMGLAYDLSVSFTVLPRLSLLLLVNDADDDFPVDCKVLFQKQGEYYLDPESLAMTSGLLAKKLIQADENKGV
;
A
#
# COMPACT_ATOMS: atom_id res chain seq x y z
N MET A 1 12.60 9.11 -21.86
CA MET A 1 13.16 8.38 -20.69
C MET A 1 14.01 9.28 -19.80
N ALA A 2 14.91 10.12 -20.33
CA ALA A 2 15.74 11.04 -19.54
C ALA A 2 14.96 12.07 -18.70
N GLU A 3 13.86 12.63 -19.24
CA GLU A 3 13.08 13.67 -18.58
C GLU A 3 12.30 13.15 -17.35
N ARG A 4 11.63 11.99 -17.47
CA ARG A 4 10.99 11.31 -16.34
C ARG A 4 11.98 10.91 -15.25
N SER A 5 13.19 10.50 -15.62
CA SER A 5 14.26 10.17 -14.67
C SER A 5 14.73 11.40 -13.89
N LYS A 6 14.75 12.58 -14.54
CA LYS A 6 15.15 13.83 -13.89
C LYS A 6 14.08 14.35 -12.93
N ILE A 7 12.81 14.35 -13.36
CA ILE A 7 11.68 14.73 -12.50
C ILE A 7 11.63 13.83 -11.26
N PHE A 8 11.84 12.51 -11.41
CA PHE A 8 11.92 11.62 -10.27
C PHE A 8 13.06 11.98 -9.32
N GLU A 9 14.26 12.21 -9.84
CA GLU A 9 15.42 12.51 -9.00
C GLU A 9 15.23 13.84 -8.23
N ASP A 10 14.61 14.83 -8.86
CA ASP A 10 14.27 16.11 -8.21
C ASP A 10 13.25 15.90 -7.06
N HIS A 11 12.18 15.12 -7.29
CA HIS A 11 11.22 14.76 -6.23
C HIS A 11 11.85 13.93 -5.12
N TYR A 12 12.71 12.97 -5.48
CA TYR A 12 13.42 12.12 -4.53
C TYR A 12 14.32 12.94 -3.59
N GLN A 13 15.09 13.87 -4.16
CA GLN A 13 15.96 14.76 -3.38
C GLN A 13 15.15 15.70 -2.49
N ASP A 14 14.00 16.18 -2.96
CA ASP A 14 13.09 16.99 -2.17
C ASP A 14 12.52 16.20 -0.97
N TYR A 15 12.06 14.97 -1.18
CA TYR A 15 11.63 14.09 -0.09
C TYR A 15 12.74 13.85 0.93
N CYS A 16 13.95 13.52 0.47
CA CYS A 16 15.10 13.32 1.35
C CYS A 16 15.38 14.58 2.19
N ARG A 17 15.33 15.77 1.57
CA ARG A 17 15.52 17.04 2.27
C ARG A 17 14.45 17.27 3.34
N GLN A 18 13.18 17.02 3.04
CA GLN A 18 12.09 17.17 4.00
C GLN A 18 12.23 16.18 5.15
N ILE A 19 12.52 14.90 4.86
CA ILE A 19 12.76 13.87 5.88
C ILE A 19 13.93 14.23 6.78
N ALA A 20 15.00 14.83 6.25
CA ALA A 20 16.14 15.29 7.04
C ALA A 20 15.76 16.33 8.12
N ALA A 21 14.67 17.08 7.91
CA ALA A 21 14.17 18.08 8.86
C ALA A 21 13.20 17.50 9.90
N VAL A 22 12.79 16.24 9.76
CA VAL A 22 11.85 15.58 10.68
C VAL A 22 12.60 14.96 11.85
N ASP A 23 12.11 15.19 13.07
CA ASP A 23 12.56 14.42 14.24
C ASP A 23 11.93 13.02 14.20
N LEU A 24 12.68 12.08 13.62
CA LEU A 24 12.25 10.69 13.49
C LEU A 24 11.99 10.03 14.85
N ALA A 25 12.74 10.41 15.89
CA ALA A 25 12.55 9.86 17.23
C ALA A 25 11.21 10.29 17.84
N PHE A 26 10.73 11.50 17.49
CA PHE A 26 9.46 12.04 17.96
C PHE A 26 8.23 11.41 17.30
N ILE A 27 8.34 10.93 16.06
CA ILE A 27 7.23 10.33 15.31
C ILE A 27 7.13 8.80 15.45
N LYS A 28 8.20 8.14 15.94
CA LYS A 28 8.37 6.69 15.86
C LYS A 28 7.20 5.89 16.48
N ASP A 29 6.68 6.34 17.62
CA ASP A 29 5.64 5.63 18.36
C ASP A 29 4.26 5.82 17.69
N ARG A 30 4.02 7.01 17.11
CA ARG A 30 2.79 7.30 16.36
C ARG A 30 2.70 6.50 15.07
N LEU A 31 3.83 6.30 14.40
CA LEU A 31 3.94 5.49 13.19
C LEU A 31 4.24 4.01 13.47
N GLU A 32 4.45 3.60 14.72
CA GLU A 32 4.82 2.20 15.04
C GLU A 32 6.05 1.71 14.25
N ILE A 33 7.07 2.58 14.13
CA ILE A 33 8.34 2.30 13.43
C ILE A 33 9.51 2.26 14.42
N GLN A 34 10.60 1.64 14.01
CA GLN A 34 11.86 1.70 14.76
C GLN A 34 12.77 2.79 14.19
N VAL A 35 13.56 3.44 15.04
CA VAL A 35 14.57 4.41 14.61
C VAL A 35 15.92 4.02 15.20
N LYS A 36 16.93 3.91 14.34
CA LYS A 36 18.33 3.63 14.72
C LYS A 36 19.23 4.63 14.02
N ASN A 37 20.08 5.34 14.77
CA ASN A 37 21.02 6.32 14.21
C ASN A 37 20.38 7.34 13.25
N ASN A 38 19.20 7.85 13.61
CA ASN A 38 18.40 8.76 12.76
C ASN A 38 17.98 8.16 11.39
N ILE A 39 17.81 6.84 11.34
CA ILE A 39 17.29 6.10 10.20
C ILE A 39 16.02 5.37 10.66
N ALA A 40 14.90 5.67 10.04
CA ALA A 40 13.64 4.98 10.26
C ALA A 40 13.67 3.61 9.57
N GLN A 41 13.26 2.57 10.30
CA GLN A 41 13.06 1.22 9.79
C GLN A 41 11.57 0.99 9.68
N ILE A 42 11.07 0.92 8.44
CA ILE A 42 9.64 0.84 8.14
C ILE A 42 9.38 -0.47 7.41
N THR A 43 8.46 -1.27 7.93
CA THR A 43 7.98 -2.46 7.21
C THR A 43 6.94 -2.03 6.18
N PHE A 44 7.24 -2.24 4.91
CA PHE A 44 6.35 -1.94 3.79
C PHE A 44 6.16 -3.19 2.92
N PHE A 45 4.93 -3.69 2.82
CA PHE A 45 4.62 -4.97 2.17
C PHE A 45 5.57 -6.12 2.59
N ASN A 46 5.72 -6.30 3.90
CA ASN A 46 6.58 -7.31 4.52
C ASN A 46 8.09 -7.19 4.20
N GLN A 47 8.53 -6.06 3.64
CA GLN A 47 9.94 -5.76 3.43
C GLN A 47 10.35 -4.58 4.30
N ILE A 48 11.53 -4.64 4.92
CA ILE A 48 12.03 -3.54 5.73
C ILE A 48 12.75 -2.53 4.83
N TYR A 49 12.39 -1.26 4.97
CA TYR A 49 13.05 -0.13 4.33
C TYR A 49 13.72 0.76 5.36
N GLN A 50 14.88 1.26 4.98
CA GLN A 50 15.65 2.27 5.69
C GLN A 50 15.34 3.63 5.07
N VAL A 51 14.72 4.52 5.84
CA VAL A 51 14.28 5.84 5.39
C VAL A 51 15.02 6.90 6.18
N SER A 52 15.70 7.81 5.48
CA SER A 52 16.43 8.92 6.09
C SER A 52 16.60 10.08 5.11
N GLY A 53 17.18 11.19 5.60
CA GLY A 53 17.55 12.31 4.75
C GLY A 53 18.65 12.03 3.71
N HIS A 54 19.32 10.87 3.81
CA HIS A 54 20.34 10.44 2.84
C HIS A 54 19.74 9.54 1.74
N GLY A 55 18.52 9.06 1.93
CA GLY A 55 17.85 8.21 0.97
C GLY A 55 16.94 7.16 1.58
N ILE A 56 16.32 6.40 0.68
CA ILE A 56 15.37 5.33 0.95
C ILE A 56 15.88 4.05 0.28
N PHE A 57 16.25 3.09 1.12
CA PHE A 57 16.89 1.86 0.70
C PHE A 57 16.19 0.65 1.29
N ASP A 58 16.23 -0.48 0.58
CA ASP A 58 15.79 -1.75 1.14
C ASP A 58 16.89 -2.47 1.93
N VAL A 59 16.60 -3.70 2.39
CA VAL A 59 17.58 -4.54 3.12
C VAL A 59 18.82 -4.93 2.32
N ASN A 60 18.77 -4.87 0.98
CA ASN A 60 19.88 -5.15 0.09
C ASN A 60 20.69 -3.87 -0.25
N ASN A 61 20.35 -2.73 0.37
CA ASN A 61 20.86 -1.40 0.05
C ASN A 61 20.51 -0.94 -1.38
N GLU A 62 19.46 -1.49 -1.98
CA GLU A 62 18.95 -1.02 -3.27
C GLU A 62 18.01 0.16 -3.05
N LYS A 63 18.14 1.18 -3.90
CA LYS A 63 17.27 2.37 -3.85
C LYS A 63 15.83 1.94 -4.13
N ALA A 64 14.90 2.38 -3.28
CA ALA A 64 13.49 2.09 -3.49
C ALA A 64 13.00 2.61 -4.85
N ASP A 65 12.09 1.87 -5.48
CA ASP A 65 11.44 2.31 -6.71
C ASP A 65 10.59 3.58 -6.47
N TYR A 66 10.20 4.26 -7.55
CA TYR A 66 9.45 5.50 -7.50
C TYR A 66 8.24 5.44 -6.55
N VAL A 67 7.41 4.40 -6.68
CA VAL A 67 6.15 4.30 -5.95
C VAL A 67 6.42 4.06 -4.46
N SER A 68 7.33 3.14 -4.16
CA SER A 68 7.76 2.86 -2.79
C SER A 68 8.37 4.10 -2.13
N CYS A 69 9.20 4.86 -2.87
CA CYS A 69 9.78 6.11 -2.38
C CYS A 69 8.71 7.13 -2.00
N VAL A 70 7.72 7.37 -2.88
CA VAL A 70 6.64 8.34 -2.61
C VAL A 70 5.86 7.92 -1.37
N ILE A 71 5.40 6.67 -1.30
CA ILE A 71 4.60 6.18 -0.17
C ILE A 71 5.37 6.27 1.16
N LEU A 72 6.61 5.76 1.20
CA LEU A 72 7.44 5.78 2.41
C LEU A 72 7.77 7.20 2.87
N SER A 73 8.02 8.12 1.92
CA SER A 73 8.27 9.52 2.24
C SER A 73 7.03 10.18 2.81
N LYS A 74 5.87 10.01 2.15
CA LYS A 74 4.59 10.57 2.60
C LYS A 74 4.17 10.03 3.95
N TYR A 75 4.41 8.75 4.23
CA TYR A 75 4.13 8.14 5.52
C TYR A 75 4.90 8.81 6.68
N ILE A 76 6.16 9.19 6.44
CA ILE A 76 6.96 9.96 7.43
C ILE A 76 6.47 11.41 7.52
N LEU A 77 6.31 12.07 6.38
CA LEU A 77 6.04 13.51 6.30
C LEU A 77 4.62 13.88 6.76
N LEU A 78 3.67 12.96 6.60
CA LEU A 78 2.28 13.12 6.99
C LEU A 78 1.97 12.47 8.34
N CYS A 79 2.99 12.14 9.14
CA CYS A 79 2.78 11.61 10.48
C CYS A 79 1.77 12.48 11.24
N PRO A 80 0.65 11.90 11.73
CA PRO A 80 -0.36 12.68 12.41
C PRO A 80 0.17 13.26 13.73
N ASP A 81 -0.45 14.34 14.17
CA ASP A 81 -0.17 15.01 15.45
C ASP A 81 -0.57 14.16 16.66
N GLN A 82 -1.55 13.28 16.48
CA GLN A 82 -2.01 12.30 17.47
C GLN A 82 -2.13 10.89 16.88
N LEU A 83 -2.35 9.90 17.75
CA LEU A 83 -2.57 8.51 17.32
C LEU A 83 -4.03 8.31 16.89
N TYR A 84 -4.24 7.77 15.70
CA TYR A 84 -5.56 7.38 15.20
C TYR A 84 -5.68 5.87 15.13
N LEU A 85 -6.67 5.32 15.85
CA LEU A 85 -6.96 3.88 15.92
C LEU A 85 -8.41 3.64 15.51
N ASP A 86 -8.64 3.56 14.20
CA ASP A 86 -9.91 3.18 13.59
C ASP A 86 -9.63 2.12 12.52
N ALA A 87 -9.70 0.86 12.96
CA ALA A 87 -9.40 -0.31 12.15
C ALA A 87 -10.60 -0.78 11.31
N ASP A 88 -11.73 -0.07 11.36
CA ASP A 88 -12.89 -0.38 10.52
C ASP A 88 -12.53 -0.29 9.04
N TRP A 89 -13.14 -1.16 8.25
CA TRP A 89 -13.00 -1.14 6.79
C TRP A 89 -13.91 -0.09 6.17
N CYS A 90 -13.37 0.66 5.21
CA CYS A 90 -14.13 1.60 4.39
C CYS A 90 -13.67 1.52 2.94
N THR A 91 -14.54 1.97 2.02
CA THR A 91 -14.11 2.19 0.65
C THR A 91 -13.30 3.49 0.58
N PHE A 92 -12.54 3.66 -0.48
CA PHE A 92 -11.78 4.89 -0.70
C PHE A 92 -12.68 6.15 -0.74
N ARG A 93 -13.93 6.02 -1.16
CA ARG A 93 -14.88 7.15 -1.25
C ARG A 93 -15.43 7.59 0.11
N ASP A 94 -15.26 6.75 1.14
CA ASP A 94 -15.81 7.00 2.47
C ASP A 94 -14.88 7.84 3.35
N PHE A 95 -13.65 8.14 2.89
CA PHE A 95 -12.72 9.01 3.61
C PHE A 95 -13.29 10.44 3.73
N LYS A 96 -13.24 10.99 4.95
CA LYS A 96 -13.91 12.25 5.30
C LYS A 96 -13.04 13.47 5.10
N LYS A 97 -11.72 13.32 5.22
CA LYS A 97 -10.74 14.38 4.92
C LYS A 97 -10.69 14.74 3.44
N GLU A 98 -11.30 13.91 2.59
CA GLU A 98 -11.05 13.86 1.16
C GLU A 98 -12.25 14.31 0.32
N SER A 99 -12.64 15.58 0.47
CA SER A 99 -13.67 16.17 -0.41
C SER A 99 -13.19 16.48 -1.84
N HIS A 100 -11.90 16.27 -2.17
CA HIS A 100 -11.31 16.77 -3.42
C HIS A 100 -10.49 15.79 -4.26
N PHE A 101 -10.31 14.51 -3.87
CA PHE A 101 -9.69 13.54 -4.77
C PHE A 101 -10.65 13.10 -5.88
N THR A 102 -10.50 13.70 -7.05
CA THR A 102 -11.40 13.50 -8.21
C THR A 102 -11.08 12.25 -9.03
N ASN A 103 -9.94 11.57 -8.79
CA ASN A 103 -9.47 10.45 -9.61
C ASN A 103 -9.77 9.07 -9.00
N THR A 104 -10.99 8.86 -8.50
CA THR A 104 -11.43 7.54 -7.98
C THR A 104 -11.35 6.42 -9.03
N ASN A 105 -11.23 6.77 -10.31
CA ASN A 105 -11.05 5.83 -11.42
C ASN A 105 -9.75 5.03 -11.32
N TYR A 106 -8.69 5.56 -10.67
CA TYR A 106 -7.42 4.86 -10.50
C TYR A 106 -7.59 3.53 -9.74
N LEU A 107 -8.41 3.50 -8.69
CA LEU A 107 -8.65 2.29 -7.91
C LEU A 107 -9.29 1.20 -8.77
N THR A 108 -10.24 1.60 -9.63
CA THR A 108 -10.89 0.70 -10.57
C THR A 108 -9.91 0.23 -11.67
N SER A 109 -9.21 1.14 -12.34
CA SER A 109 -8.36 0.81 -13.50
C SER A 109 -7.05 0.11 -13.13
N ASP A 110 -6.35 0.59 -12.11
CA ASP A 110 -4.98 0.19 -11.80
C ASP A 110 -4.88 -0.83 -10.68
N THR A 111 -5.97 -1.08 -9.95
CA THR A 111 -6.02 -2.12 -8.92
C THR A 111 -6.98 -3.24 -9.28
N THR A 112 -8.30 -2.99 -9.18
CA THR A 112 -9.28 -4.09 -9.22
C THR A 112 -9.37 -4.72 -10.60
N GLN A 113 -9.38 -3.92 -11.68
CA GLN A 113 -9.38 -4.46 -13.05
C GLN A 113 -8.11 -5.25 -13.38
N ARG A 114 -6.94 -4.86 -12.85
CA ARG A 114 -5.71 -5.64 -13.04
C ARG A 114 -5.80 -7.01 -12.37
N ILE A 115 -6.33 -7.06 -11.15
CA ILE A 115 -6.54 -8.32 -10.42
C ILE A 115 -7.56 -9.19 -11.16
N ILE A 116 -8.72 -8.63 -11.54
CA ILE A 116 -9.77 -9.33 -12.30
C ILE A 116 -9.19 -9.90 -13.60
N ASN A 117 -8.52 -9.08 -14.41
CA ASN A 117 -8.01 -9.50 -15.71
C ASN A 117 -6.96 -10.62 -15.61
N HIS A 118 -6.19 -10.67 -14.51
CA HIS A 118 -5.16 -11.68 -14.32
C HIS A 118 -5.68 -12.98 -13.67
N PHE A 119 -6.66 -12.86 -12.78
CA PHE A 119 -7.12 -13.97 -11.92
C PHE A 119 -8.57 -14.43 -12.17
N SER A 120 -9.30 -13.89 -13.15
CA SER A 120 -10.66 -14.34 -13.49
C SER A 120 -10.70 -15.85 -13.77
N GLY A 121 -11.59 -16.58 -13.09
CA GLY A 121 -11.68 -18.05 -13.15
C GLY A 121 -10.48 -18.79 -12.52
N ARG A 122 -9.60 -18.07 -11.81
CA ARG A 122 -8.37 -18.58 -11.17
C ARG A 122 -8.32 -18.20 -9.69
N LEU A 123 -9.45 -18.26 -8.99
CA LEU A 123 -9.53 -17.88 -7.56
C LEU A 123 -8.52 -18.63 -6.67
N ALA A 124 -8.29 -19.93 -6.94
CA ALA A 124 -7.29 -20.72 -6.20
C ALA A 124 -5.86 -20.19 -6.38
N ASP A 125 -5.54 -19.69 -7.58
CA ASP A 125 -4.24 -19.07 -7.86
C ASP A 125 -4.10 -17.75 -7.12
N LEU A 126 -5.16 -16.93 -7.10
CA LEU A 126 -5.21 -15.69 -6.34
C LEU A 126 -5.03 -15.96 -4.84
N LYS A 127 -5.73 -16.93 -4.26
CA LYS A 127 -5.58 -17.32 -2.85
C LYS A 127 -4.14 -17.73 -2.54
N THR A 128 -3.50 -18.47 -3.44
CA THR A 128 -2.08 -18.85 -3.31
C THR A 128 -1.16 -17.63 -3.37
N ALA A 129 -1.39 -16.71 -4.32
CA ALA A 129 -0.61 -15.47 -4.44
C ALA A 129 -0.75 -14.57 -3.21
N CYS A 130 -1.97 -14.48 -2.65
CA CYS A 130 -2.24 -13.79 -1.40
C CYS A 130 -1.38 -14.34 -0.26
N GLY A 131 -1.36 -15.67 -0.09
CA GLY A 131 -0.55 -16.33 0.93
C GLY A 131 0.95 -16.05 0.79
N LYS A 132 1.48 -16.01 -0.45
CA LYS A 132 2.90 -15.71 -0.72
C LYS A 132 3.33 -14.31 -0.30
N ILE A 133 2.41 -13.34 -0.29
CA ILE A 133 2.70 -11.96 0.12
C ILE A 133 2.18 -11.66 1.54
N ASN A 134 2.04 -12.69 2.37
CA ASN A 134 1.58 -12.63 3.76
C ASN A 134 0.17 -12.06 3.94
N GLY A 135 -0.72 -12.35 2.99
CA GLY A 135 -2.14 -12.14 3.18
C GLY A 135 -2.70 -13.01 4.31
N ALA A 136 -3.50 -12.40 5.17
CA ALA A 136 -4.21 -13.07 6.25
C ALA A 136 -5.69 -13.24 5.90
N ASP A 137 -6.20 -14.47 5.98
CA ASP A 137 -7.61 -14.78 5.76
C ASP A 137 -8.49 -14.03 6.76
N GLN A 138 -9.53 -13.37 6.27
CA GLN A 138 -10.46 -12.60 7.07
C GLN A 138 -11.81 -13.30 7.02
N GLN A 139 -12.16 -13.97 8.12
CA GLN A 139 -13.51 -14.49 8.34
C GLN A 139 -14.46 -13.33 8.65
N MET A 140 -14.82 -12.59 7.61
CA MET A 140 -15.94 -11.68 7.66
C MET A 140 -17.18 -12.55 7.50
N GLY A 141 -18.21 -12.38 8.34
CA GLY A 141 -19.49 -13.10 8.20
C GLY A 141 -20.28 -12.73 6.94
N LEU A 142 -19.60 -12.27 5.89
CA LEU A 142 -20.09 -11.89 4.57
C LEU A 142 -19.71 -12.98 3.58
N ALA A 143 -20.60 -13.29 2.64
CA ALA A 143 -20.38 -14.30 1.60
C ALA A 143 -19.46 -13.75 0.51
N TYR A 144 -18.15 -13.74 0.77
CA TYR A 144 -17.13 -13.55 -0.26
C TYR A 144 -16.40 -14.87 -0.51
N ASP A 145 -16.11 -15.17 -1.79
CA ASP A 145 -15.33 -16.37 -2.14
C ASP A 145 -13.87 -16.25 -1.66
N LEU A 146 -13.36 -15.01 -1.58
CA LEU A 146 -12.07 -14.68 -1.00
C LEU A 146 -12.14 -13.36 -0.22
N SER A 147 -11.65 -13.39 1.02
CA SER A 147 -11.55 -12.22 1.89
C SER A 147 -10.18 -12.25 2.60
N VAL A 148 -9.26 -11.38 2.18
CA VAL A 148 -7.87 -11.41 2.66
C VAL A 148 -7.38 -10.01 2.97
N SER A 149 -6.83 -9.81 4.17
CA SER A 149 -6.19 -8.57 4.58
C SER A 149 -4.67 -8.61 4.39
N PHE A 150 -4.07 -7.46 4.12
CA PHE A 150 -2.64 -7.25 4.01
C PHE A 150 -2.23 -6.06 4.87
N THR A 151 -1.31 -6.26 5.82
CA THR A 151 -0.66 -5.15 6.52
C THR A 151 0.37 -4.54 5.58
N VAL A 152 0.04 -3.38 5.01
CA VAL A 152 0.87 -2.73 3.98
C VAL A 152 1.94 -1.86 4.62
N LEU A 153 1.56 -1.07 5.61
CA LEU A 153 2.45 -0.31 6.50
C LEU A 153 1.97 -0.53 7.94
N PRO A 154 2.78 -0.21 8.96
CA PRO A 154 2.25 -0.10 10.30
C PRO A 154 1.09 0.91 10.30
N ARG A 155 0.03 0.63 11.06
CA ARG A 155 -1.22 1.41 11.07
C ARG A 155 -1.99 1.48 9.75
N LEU A 156 -1.62 0.73 8.72
CA LEU A 156 -2.36 0.70 7.45
C LEU A 156 -2.46 -0.72 6.88
N SER A 157 -3.67 -1.25 6.88
CA SER A 157 -4.00 -2.50 6.19
C SER A 157 -4.97 -2.26 5.05
N LEU A 158 -4.86 -3.12 4.03
CA LEU A 158 -5.81 -3.23 2.93
C LEU A 158 -6.57 -4.54 3.06
N LEU A 159 -7.82 -4.58 2.61
CA LEU A 159 -8.64 -5.78 2.55
C LEU A 159 -9.09 -6.00 1.11
N LEU A 160 -8.70 -7.15 0.55
CA LEU A 160 -9.13 -7.62 -0.75
C LEU A 160 -10.34 -8.54 -0.58
N LEU A 161 -11.42 -8.21 -1.28
CA LEU A 161 -12.65 -8.99 -1.34
C LEU A 161 -12.90 -9.38 -2.80
N VAL A 162 -13.07 -10.68 -3.06
CA VAL A 162 -13.34 -11.19 -4.40
C VAL A 162 -14.47 -12.20 -4.36
N ASN A 163 -15.39 -12.06 -5.31
CA ASN A 163 -16.32 -13.09 -5.75
C ASN A 163 -15.93 -13.49 -7.16
N ASP A 164 -15.76 -14.79 -7.41
CA ASP A 164 -15.51 -15.27 -8.75
C ASP A 164 -16.78 -15.16 -9.60
N ALA A 165 -16.64 -15.29 -10.92
CA ALA A 165 -17.81 -15.28 -11.79
C ALA A 165 -18.68 -16.53 -11.52
N ASP A 166 -19.99 -16.34 -11.53
CA ASP A 166 -20.97 -17.41 -11.58
C ASP A 166 -21.84 -17.29 -12.85
N ASP A 167 -22.85 -18.15 -12.98
CA ASP A 167 -23.71 -18.19 -14.18
C ASP A 167 -24.45 -16.86 -14.42
N ASP A 168 -24.64 -16.03 -13.39
CA ASP A 168 -25.48 -14.82 -13.42
C ASP A 168 -24.67 -13.52 -13.18
N PHE A 169 -23.47 -13.59 -12.60
CA PHE A 169 -22.69 -12.44 -12.18
C PHE A 169 -21.21 -12.52 -12.62
N PRO A 170 -20.64 -11.42 -13.14
CA PRO A 170 -19.20 -11.35 -13.43
C PRO A 170 -18.37 -11.31 -12.14
N VAL A 171 -17.06 -11.56 -12.26
CA VAL A 171 -16.10 -11.40 -11.15
C VAL A 171 -16.23 -10.01 -10.52
N ASP A 172 -16.44 -9.96 -9.21
CA ASP A 172 -16.44 -8.74 -8.41
C ASP A 172 -15.16 -8.69 -7.57
N CYS A 173 -14.42 -7.59 -7.67
CA CYS A 173 -13.21 -7.37 -6.89
C CYS A 173 -13.25 -5.99 -6.25
N LYS A 174 -13.04 -5.96 -4.93
CA LYS A 174 -13.03 -4.73 -4.12
C LYS A 174 -11.78 -4.69 -3.27
N VAL A 175 -11.24 -3.48 -3.12
CA VAL A 175 -10.18 -3.19 -2.15
C VAL A 175 -10.70 -2.15 -1.17
N LEU A 176 -10.74 -2.54 0.10
CA LEU A 176 -11.09 -1.68 1.22
C LEU A 176 -9.83 -1.26 1.97
N PHE A 177 -9.94 -0.14 2.67
CA PHE A 177 -8.89 0.45 3.48
C PHE A 177 -9.35 0.53 4.93
N GLN A 178 -8.43 0.57 5.88
CA GLN A 178 -8.79 0.96 7.25
C GLN A 178 -9.09 2.46 7.29
N LYS A 179 -10.16 2.87 7.99
CA LYS A 179 -10.58 4.27 8.11
C LYS A 179 -9.45 5.17 8.60
N GLN A 180 -8.63 4.69 9.54
CA GLN A 180 -7.48 5.45 10.03
C GLN A 180 -6.44 5.79 8.95
N GLY A 181 -6.46 5.12 7.79
CA GLY A 181 -5.50 5.34 6.70
C GLY A 181 -5.43 6.79 6.21
N GLU A 182 -6.54 7.54 6.23
CA GLU A 182 -6.61 8.95 5.82
C GLU A 182 -5.80 9.91 6.72
N TYR A 183 -5.33 9.43 7.87
CA TYR A 183 -4.47 10.20 8.78
C TYR A 183 -2.98 9.93 8.57
N TYR A 184 -2.63 8.83 7.90
CA TYR A 184 -1.24 8.39 7.75
C TYR A 184 -0.72 8.55 6.32
N LEU A 185 -1.60 8.64 5.33
CA LEU A 185 -1.24 8.87 3.93
C LEU A 185 -2.25 9.80 3.28
N ASP A 186 -1.75 10.57 2.31
CA ASP A 186 -2.61 11.27 1.36
C ASP A 186 -3.27 10.26 0.40
N PRO A 187 -4.34 10.66 -0.31
CA PRO A 187 -5.15 9.75 -1.13
C PRO A 187 -4.39 9.18 -2.31
N GLU A 188 -3.50 9.97 -2.90
CA GLU A 188 -2.72 9.53 -4.03
C GLU A 188 -1.80 8.40 -3.57
N SER A 189 -1.13 8.58 -2.42
CA SER A 189 -0.33 7.54 -1.79
C SER A 189 -1.15 6.32 -1.38
N LEU A 190 -2.36 6.50 -0.83
CA LEU A 190 -3.28 5.39 -0.52
C LEU A 190 -3.66 4.61 -1.79
N ALA A 191 -4.02 5.30 -2.87
CA ALA A 191 -4.32 4.66 -4.14
C ALA A 191 -3.09 3.93 -4.72
N MET A 192 -1.89 4.49 -4.57
CA MET A 192 -0.66 3.80 -4.97
C MET A 192 -0.43 2.51 -4.18
N THR A 193 -0.79 2.44 -2.89
CA THR A 193 -0.67 1.19 -2.12
C THR A 193 -1.54 0.07 -2.70
N SER A 194 -2.76 0.38 -3.15
CA SER A 194 -3.63 -0.62 -3.75
C SER A 194 -3.13 -1.07 -5.12
N GLY A 195 -2.62 -0.15 -5.94
CA GLY A 195 -1.97 -0.49 -7.21
C GLY A 195 -0.73 -1.39 -7.02
N LEU A 196 0.05 -1.13 -5.97
CA LEU A 196 1.20 -1.95 -5.60
C LEU A 196 0.79 -3.34 -5.10
N LEU A 197 -0.32 -3.45 -4.36
CA LEU A 197 -0.92 -4.73 -3.98
C LEU A 197 -1.23 -5.58 -5.21
N ALA A 198 -1.92 -5.01 -6.21
CA ALA A 198 -2.22 -5.71 -7.46
C ALA A 198 -0.95 -6.20 -8.17
N LYS A 199 0.06 -5.33 -8.29
CA LYS A 199 1.36 -5.68 -8.88
C LYS A 199 2.03 -6.84 -8.13
N LYS A 200 2.06 -6.81 -6.80
CA LYS A 200 2.69 -7.84 -5.96
C LYS A 200 1.96 -9.18 -6.06
N LEU A 201 0.63 -9.19 -6.12
CA LEU A 201 -0.16 -10.41 -6.32
C LEU A 201 0.16 -11.07 -7.67
N ILE A 202 0.18 -10.28 -8.75
CA ILE A 202 0.51 -10.75 -10.10
C ILE A 202 1.93 -11.33 -10.13
N GLN A 203 2.92 -10.62 -9.57
CA GLN A 203 4.30 -11.10 -9.49
C GLN A 203 4.42 -12.40 -8.67
N ALA A 204 3.66 -12.55 -7.58
CA ALA A 204 3.67 -13.75 -6.77
C ALA A 204 3.06 -14.97 -7.51
N ASP A 205 2.12 -14.73 -8.42
CA ASP A 205 1.57 -15.75 -9.33
C ASP A 205 2.57 -16.12 -10.43
N GLU A 206 3.17 -15.13 -11.10
CA GLU A 206 4.16 -15.34 -12.17
C GLU A 206 5.43 -16.08 -11.67
N ASN A 207 5.87 -15.79 -10.45
CA ASN A 207 7.00 -16.45 -9.81
C ASN A 207 6.68 -17.86 -9.27
N LYS A 208 5.55 -18.49 -9.65
CA LYS A 208 5.25 -19.90 -9.33
C LYS A 208 6.19 -20.89 -10.07
N GLY A 209 6.98 -20.43 -11.03
CA GLY A 209 7.79 -21.27 -11.92
C GLY A 209 9.31 -21.31 -11.67
N VAL A 210 9.81 -20.92 -10.49
CA VAL A 210 11.23 -21.10 -10.09
C VAL A 210 11.33 -22.09 -8.94
#